data_AF-A0A536GEN9-F1
#
_entry.id   AF-A0A536GEN9-F1
#
_cell.length_a   1.000
_cell.length_b   1.000
_cell.length_c   1.000
_cell.angle_alpha   90.00
_cell.angle_beta   90.00
_cell.angle_gamma   90.00
#
_symmetry.space_group_name_H-M   'P 1'
#
loop_
_entity.id
_entity.type
_entity.pdbx_description
1 polymer ?
#
loop_
_entity_poly.entity_id
_entity_poly.type
_entity_poly.pdbx_seq_one_letter_code
_entity_poly.pdbx_strand_id
1 'polypeptide(L)'
;MGVDPAWRRSIIERLLSGQRPDGGFGVHPYSKWTGAHWRLVSLVELGVPGRSRAARAAAKTVLDWIAAPSEPLVIAGMERRHASMEGNALAVCCRLGMSNRLGVRHLAEVLLRAQWPDGGWNCDTNPHARRSSFHETLAPIWGLVEYHRSTGDGRARLAARRAGELLLEHRLFRSMETGGVIHDEWVHIHWPHYWHYDFFHGLRALAMLGLLRDPRADDAVELLIKKRRPDGTWRTGGRRYWSRRTEVVDWGDAHQLVTAAAAAMLQ
;
A
#
# COMPACT_ATOMS: atom_id res chain seq x y z
N MET A 1 5.51 17.75 -13.06
CA MET A 1 4.50 17.37 -14.07
C MET A 1 3.35 16.70 -13.34
N GLY A 2 2.13 17.21 -13.50
CA GLY A 2 0.93 16.63 -12.89
C GLY A 2 0.35 15.49 -13.73
N VAL A 3 -0.50 14.66 -13.13
CA VAL A 3 -1.31 13.66 -13.85
C VAL A 3 -2.34 14.41 -14.71
N ASP A 4 -2.57 13.96 -15.94
CA ASP A 4 -3.59 14.52 -16.84
C ASP A 4 -4.99 14.41 -16.17
N PRO A 5 -5.69 15.54 -15.94
CA PRO A 5 -7.01 15.54 -15.31
C PRO A 5 -8.06 14.74 -16.07
N ALA A 6 -8.02 14.71 -17.41
CA ALA A 6 -8.99 14.00 -18.23
C ALA A 6 -8.77 12.48 -18.14
N TRP A 7 -7.51 12.04 -18.28
CA TRP A 7 -7.13 10.66 -18.05
C TRP A 7 -7.50 10.20 -16.63
N ARG A 8 -7.12 10.96 -15.60
CA ARG A 8 -7.43 10.66 -14.19
C ARG A 8 -8.93 10.45 -13.97
N ARG A 9 -9.77 11.36 -14.51
CA ARG A 9 -11.23 11.26 -14.40
C ARG A 9 -11.76 9.98 -15.04
N SER A 10 -11.30 9.65 -16.25
CA SER A 10 -11.68 8.43 -16.97
C SER A 10 -11.32 7.16 -16.18
N ILE A 11 -10.14 7.12 -15.55
CA ILE A 11 -9.75 5.97 -14.72
C ILE A 11 -10.64 5.85 -13.47
N ILE A 12 -10.92 6.97 -12.78
CA ILE A 12 -11.80 6.98 -11.60
C ILE A 12 -13.21 6.47 -11.97
N GLU A 13 -13.77 6.92 -13.09
CA GLU A 13 -15.08 6.48 -13.59
C GLU A 13 -15.08 4.96 -13.86
N ARG A 14 -14.03 4.43 -14.49
CA ARG A 14 -13.88 2.98 -14.73
C ARG A 14 -13.77 2.18 -13.44
N LEU A 15 -13.02 2.66 -12.46
CA LEU A 15 -12.90 2.00 -11.15
C LEU A 15 -14.24 1.95 -10.41
N LEU A 16 -15.09 2.97 -10.56
CA LEU A 16 -16.44 3.01 -9.97
C LEU A 16 -17.51 2.31 -10.83
N SER A 17 -17.19 1.92 -12.06
CA SER A 17 -18.15 1.26 -12.94
C SER A 17 -18.62 -0.09 -12.38
N GLY A 18 -19.91 -0.38 -12.57
CA GLY A 18 -20.56 -1.58 -12.06
C GLY A 18 -20.83 -1.58 -10.55
N GLN A 19 -20.68 -0.45 -9.87
CA GLN A 19 -21.08 -0.34 -8.46
C GLN A 19 -22.58 -0.59 -8.31
N ARG A 20 -22.93 -1.46 -7.35
CA ARG A 20 -24.31 -1.86 -7.03
C ARG A 20 -24.91 -0.96 -5.94
N PRO A 21 -26.24 -0.96 -5.73
CA PRO A 21 -26.90 -0.16 -4.70
C PRO A 21 -26.41 -0.40 -3.26
N ASP A 22 -25.87 -1.58 -2.97
CA ASP A 22 -25.23 -1.93 -1.70
C ASP A 22 -23.85 -1.28 -1.49
N GLY A 23 -23.33 -0.57 -2.50
CA GLY A 23 -22.02 0.07 -2.51
C GLY A 23 -20.90 -0.85 -3.00
N GLY A 24 -21.15 -2.16 -3.14
CA GLY A 24 -20.18 -3.14 -3.61
C GLY A 24 -20.13 -3.23 -5.14
N PHE A 25 -19.39 -4.22 -5.64
CA PHE A 25 -19.21 -4.46 -7.09
C PHE A 25 -19.72 -5.84 -7.51
N GLY A 26 -20.58 -6.46 -6.69
CA GLY A 26 -21.17 -7.75 -7.00
C GLY A 26 -20.26 -8.97 -6.86
N VAL A 27 -19.10 -8.77 -6.25
CA VAL A 27 -18.10 -9.78 -5.91
C VAL A 27 -17.64 -9.55 -4.47
N HIS A 28 -16.93 -10.52 -3.89
CA HIS A 28 -16.36 -10.37 -2.56
C HIS A 28 -15.44 -9.12 -2.50
N PRO A 29 -15.40 -8.35 -1.41
CA PRO A 29 -14.61 -7.11 -1.34
C PRO A 29 -13.13 -7.28 -1.71
N TYR A 30 -12.56 -8.46 -1.45
CA TYR A 30 -11.17 -8.82 -1.77
C TYR A 30 -10.95 -9.58 -3.08
N SER A 31 -11.99 -9.77 -3.92
CA SER A 31 -11.89 -10.55 -5.18
C SER A 31 -10.93 -9.93 -6.20
N LYS A 32 -9.63 -10.26 -6.12
CA LYS A 32 -8.52 -9.73 -6.96
C LYS A 32 -8.79 -8.30 -7.46
N TRP A 33 -8.34 -7.89 -8.63
CA TRP A 33 -8.33 -6.46 -8.97
C TRP A 33 -9.74 -5.88 -9.18
N THR A 34 -10.76 -6.73 -9.24
CA THR A 34 -12.17 -6.34 -9.40
C THR A 34 -12.92 -6.05 -8.11
N GLY A 35 -12.41 -6.47 -6.94
CA GLY A 35 -13.05 -6.26 -5.64
C GLY A 35 -12.92 -4.81 -5.16
N ALA A 36 -13.82 -4.39 -4.26
CA ALA A 36 -13.84 -3.04 -3.70
C ALA A 36 -12.49 -2.65 -3.05
N HIS A 37 -11.82 -3.58 -2.37
CA HIS A 37 -10.54 -3.35 -1.69
C HIS A 37 -9.48 -2.75 -2.62
N TRP A 38 -9.21 -3.41 -3.74
CA TRP A 38 -8.16 -3.01 -4.67
C TRP A 38 -8.53 -1.80 -5.51
N ARG A 39 -9.81 -1.68 -5.89
CA ARG A 39 -10.33 -0.48 -6.56
C ARG A 39 -10.17 0.76 -5.69
N LEU A 40 -10.47 0.64 -4.39
CA LEU A 40 -10.38 1.76 -3.46
C LEU A 40 -8.96 2.26 -3.23
N VAL A 41 -7.98 1.36 -3.11
CA VAL A 41 -6.55 1.73 -3.06
C VAL A 41 -6.21 2.61 -4.26
N SER A 42 -6.58 2.18 -5.45
CA SER A 42 -6.34 2.93 -6.70
C SER A 42 -7.10 4.26 -6.73
N LEU A 43 -8.37 4.29 -6.29
CA LEU A 43 -9.18 5.50 -6.25
C LEU A 43 -8.59 6.58 -5.35
N VAL A 44 -8.09 6.22 -4.16
CA VAL A 44 -7.50 7.20 -3.23
C VAL A 44 -6.09 7.63 -3.64
N GLU A 45 -5.33 6.77 -4.32
CA GLU A 45 -4.07 7.12 -4.99
C GLU A 45 -4.29 8.12 -6.14
N LEU A 46 -5.39 7.96 -6.88
CA LEU A 46 -5.81 8.91 -7.93
C LEU A 46 -6.40 10.22 -7.39
N GLY A 47 -6.59 10.33 -6.07
CA GLY A 47 -7.10 11.53 -5.42
C GLY A 47 -8.61 11.72 -5.54
N VAL A 48 -9.40 10.64 -5.49
CA VAL A 48 -10.87 10.76 -5.34
C VAL A 48 -11.20 11.66 -4.13
N PRO A 49 -12.20 12.56 -4.22
CA PRO A 49 -12.53 13.43 -3.11
C PRO A 49 -12.90 12.63 -1.85
N GLY A 50 -12.38 13.04 -0.69
CA GLY A 50 -12.61 12.32 0.57
C GLY A 50 -14.08 12.23 0.99
N ARG A 51 -14.97 13.06 0.43
CA ARG A 51 -16.43 13.01 0.65
C ARG A 51 -17.22 12.31 -0.46
N SER A 52 -16.54 11.63 -1.40
CA SER A 52 -17.20 10.87 -2.47
C SER A 52 -18.15 9.82 -1.89
N ARG A 53 -19.45 9.98 -2.15
CA ARG A 53 -20.49 9.07 -1.67
C ARG A 53 -20.28 7.64 -2.20
N ALA A 54 -19.93 7.52 -3.48
CA ALA A 54 -19.66 6.25 -4.14
C ALA A 54 -18.46 5.52 -3.49
N ALA A 55 -17.33 6.22 -3.30
CA ALA A 55 -16.15 5.63 -2.69
C ALA A 55 -16.38 5.25 -1.22
N ARG A 56 -17.09 6.09 -0.45
CA ARG A 56 -17.45 5.79 0.95
C ARG A 56 -18.40 4.59 1.07
N ALA A 57 -19.32 4.42 0.13
CA ALA A 57 -20.21 3.26 0.10
C ALA A 57 -19.41 1.96 -0.15
N ALA A 58 -18.50 1.95 -1.11
CA ALA A 58 -17.60 0.83 -1.33
C ALA A 58 -16.68 0.57 -0.13
N ALA A 59 -16.11 1.62 0.47
CA ALA A 59 -15.26 1.50 1.65
C ALA A 59 -16.01 0.91 2.85
N LYS A 60 -17.31 1.20 2.98
CA LYS A 60 -18.17 0.53 3.99
C LYS A 60 -18.21 -0.98 3.77
N THR A 61 -18.39 -1.46 2.54
CA THR A 61 -18.40 -2.92 2.27
C THR A 61 -17.07 -3.60 2.60
N VAL A 62 -15.95 -2.91 2.38
CA VAL A 62 -14.62 -3.42 2.78
C VAL A 62 -14.51 -3.42 4.30
N LEU A 63 -14.90 -2.33 4.96
CA LEU A 63 -14.80 -2.18 6.40
C LEU A 63 -15.67 -3.19 7.16
N ASP A 64 -16.91 -3.41 6.70
CA ASP A 64 -17.82 -4.40 7.28
C ASP A 64 -17.24 -5.82 7.19
N TRP A 65 -16.51 -6.13 6.11
CA TRP A 65 -15.84 -7.41 5.91
C TRP A 65 -14.56 -7.54 6.76
N ILE A 66 -13.63 -6.60 6.63
CA ILE A 66 -12.28 -6.72 7.21
C ILE A 66 -12.26 -6.45 8.72
N ALA A 67 -13.21 -5.64 9.23
CA ALA A 67 -13.35 -5.39 10.67
C ALA A 67 -14.34 -6.35 11.34
N ALA A 68 -14.80 -7.40 10.64
CA ALA A 68 -15.59 -8.45 11.26
C ALA A 68 -14.77 -9.13 12.38
N PRO A 69 -15.38 -9.49 13.52
CA PRO A 69 -14.69 -10.15 14.61
C PRO A 69 -13.96 -11.41 14.14
N SER A 70 -12.68 -11.53 14.51
CA SER A 70 -11.87 -12.71 14.27
C SER A 70 -10.94 -12.96 15.45
N GLU A 71 -10.78 -14.23 15.82
CA GLU A 71 -9.79 -14.63 16.81
C GLU A 71 -8.38 -14.47 16.23
N PRO A 72 -7.43 -13.87 16.97
CA PRO A 72 -6.06 -13.74 16.50
C PRO A 72 -5.37 -15.11 16.43
N LEU A 73 -4.81 -15.45 15.27
CA LEU A 73 -3.93 -16.60 15.14
C LEU A 73 -2.56 -16.26 15.73
N VAL A 74 -2.23 -16.80 16.90
CA VAL A 74 -0.94 -16.60 17.56
C VAL A 74 -0.11 -17.87 17.46
N ILE A 75 1.08 -17.78 16.86
CA ILE A 75 2.02 -18.91 16.72
C ILE A 75 3.37 -18.47 17.27
N ALA A 76 3.91 -19.25 18.22
CA ALA A 76 5.18 -18.96 18.89
C ALA A 76 5.24 -17.51 19.45
N GLY A 77 4.16 -17.06 20.09
CA GLY A 77 4.07 -15.74 20.72
C GLY A 77 3.90 -14.55 19.77
N MET A 78 3.76 -14.80 18.46
CA MET A 78 3.59 -13.75 17.45
C MET A 78 2.23 -13.90 16.76
N GLU A 79 1.49 -12.80 16.61
CA GLU A 79 0.22 -12.80 15.91
C GLU A 79 0.45 -12.85 14.38
N ARG A 80 -0.27 -13.72 13.67
CA ARG A 80 -0.22 -13.85 12.21
C ARG A 80 -1.32 -13.02 11.58
N ARG A 81 -0.94 -12.15 10.64
CA ARG A 81 -1.88 -11.27 9.93
C ARG A 81 -1.51 -11.10 8.48
N HIS A 82 -2.54 -11.11 7.63
CA HIS A 82 -2.47 -10.54 6.29
C HIS A 82 -2.55 -9.01 6.36
N ALA A 83 -1.65 -8.40 7.12
CA ALA A 83 -1.69 -6.99 7.53
C ALA A 83 -1.75 -6.02 6.34
N SER A 84 -1.39 -6.46 5.14
CA SER A 84 -1.62 -5.71 3.91
C SER A 84 -3.10 -5.39 3.65
N MET A 85 -4.03 -6.24 4.08
CA MET A 85 -5.46 -5.99 3.98
C MET A 85 -5.89 -4.88 4.94
N GLU A 86 -5.56 -4.99 6.23
CA GLU A 86 -5.90 -4.01 7.26
C GLU A 86 -5.22 -2.66 6.97
N GLY A 87 -3.95 -2.65 6.56
CA GLY A 87 -3.19 -1.45 6.24
C GLY A 87 -3.78 -0.66 5.06
N ASN A 88 -4.11 -1.35 3.96
CA ASN A 88 -4.76 -0.71 2.81
C ASN A 88 -6.14 -0.17 3.17
N ALA A 89 -6.95 -0.96 3.88
CA ALA A 89 -8.30 -0.53 4.28
C ALA A 89 -8.26 0.66 5.24
N LEU A 90 -7.31 0.67 6.18
CA LEU A 90 -7.07 1.78 7.10
C LEU A 90 -6.72 3.07 6.35
N ALA A 91 -5.76 3.01 5.41
CA ALA A 91 -5.36 4.16 4.60
C ALA A 91 -6.53 4.72 3.79
N VAL A 92 -7.24 3.84 3.07
CA VAL A 92 -8.41 4.19 2.25
C VAL A 92 -9.47 4.89 3.10
N CYS A 93 -9.84 4.30 4.25
CA CYS A 93 -10.87 4.88 5.10
C CYS A 93 -10.46 6.25 5.65
N CYS A 94 -9.20 6.43 6.03
CA CYS A 94 -8.68 7.72 6.48
C CYS A 94 -8.75 8.78 5.38
N ARG A 95 -8.29 8.45 4.16
CA ARG A 95 -8.37 9.37 3.01
C ARG A 95 -9.79 9.69 2.58
N LEU A 96 -10.73 8.79 2.82
CA LEU A 96 -12.15 9.01 2.63
C LEU A 96 -12.83 9.67 3.85
N GLY A 97 -12.07 10.23 4.79
CA GLY A 97 -12.60 10.96 5.94
C GLY A 97 -13.54 10.12 6.81
N MET A 98 -13.22 8.83 6.98
CA MET A 98 -13.96 7.86 7.79
C MET A 98 -13.18 7.47 9.06
N SER A 99 -12.13 8.22 9.43
CA SER A 99 -11.26 7.91 10.58
C SER A 99 -11.98 7.80 11.93
N ASN A 100 -13.15 8.43 12.07
CA ASN A 100 -13.97 8.39 13.29
C ASN A 100 -14.83 7.11 13.43
N ARG A 101 -14.82 6.20 12.45
CA ARG A 101 -15.59 4.96 12.51
C ARG A 101 -14.91 3.94 13.44
N LEU A 102 -15.72 3.22 14.23
CA LEU A 102 -15.23 2.19 15.15
C LEU A 102 -14.42 1.10 14.43
N GLY A 103 -14.87 0.65 13.25
CA GLY A 103 -14.12 -0.31 12.45
C GLY A 103 -12.73 0.19 12.05
N VAL A 104 -12.57 1.50 11.77
CA VAL A 104 -11.27 2.06 11.38
C VAL A 104 -10.32 2.09 12.57
N ARG A 105 -10.81 2.47 13.76
CA ARG A 105 -10.05 2.35 15.00
C ARG A 105 -9.66 0.90 15.27
N HIS A 106 -10.58 -0.05 15.06
CA HIS A 106 -10.29 -1.47 15.25
C HIS A 106 -9.15 -1.96 14.37
N LEU A 107 -9.12 -1.58 13.08
CA LEU A 107 -8.01 -1.93 12.18
C LEU A 107 -6.66 -1.38 12.68
N ALA A 108 -6.64 -0.14 13.17
CA ALA A 108 -5.42 0.43 13.75
C ALA A 108 -4.96 -0.37 14.99
N GLU A 109 -5.86 -0.73 15.90
CA GLU A 109 -5.52 -1.54 17.08
C GLU A 109 -5.04 -2.95 16.71
N VAL A 110 -5.63 -3.58 15.68
CA VAL A 110 -5.15 -4.87 15.16
C VAL A 110 -3.71 -4.74 14.66
N LEU A 111 -3.41 -3.73 13.85
CA LEU A 111 -2.05 -3.51 13.35
C LEU A 111 -1.06 -3.25 14.49
N LEU A 112 -1.41 -2.37 15.44
CA LEU A 112 -0.55 -2.06 16.59
C LEU A 112 -0.26 -3.29 17.44
N ARG A 113 -1.27 -4.11 17.74
CA ARG A 113 -1.12 -5.34 18.53
C ARG A 113 -0.32 -6.41 17.80
N ALA A 114 -0.54 -6.56 16.50
CA ALA A 114 0.07 -7.62 15.69
C ALA A 114 1.47 -7.28 15.17
N GLN A 115 2.04 -6.11 15.50
CA GLN A 115 3.38 -5.72 15.04
C GLN A 115 4.45 -6.60 15.70
N TRP A 116 5.29 -7.23 14.89
CA TRP A 116 6.35 -8.12 15.37
C TRP A 116 7.52 -7.33 15.99
N PRO A 117 8.43 -7.99 16.73
CA PRO A 117 9.58 -7.34 17.35
C PRO A 117 10.49 -6.57 16.38
N ASP A 118 10.66 -7.07 15.15
CA ASP A 118 11.43 -6.41 14.08
C ASP A 118 10.69 -5.22 13.43
N GLY A 119 9.48 -4.91 13.88
CA GLY A 119 8.72 -3.74 13.45
C GLY A 119 7.78 -3.99 12.27
N GLY A 120 7.79 -5.17 11.65
CA GLY A 120 6.88 -5.49 10.55
C GLY A 120 5.70 -6.38 10.96
N TRP A 121 5.10 -7.02 9.96
CA TRP A 121 4.03 -8.02 10.10
C TRP A 121 4.30 -9.23 9.20
N ASN A 122 3.71 -10.38 9.55
CA ASN A 122 3.76 -11.58 8.71
C ASN A 122 2.51 -12.45 8.88
N CYS A 123 2.15 -13.19 7.85
CA CYS A 123 1.09 -14.20 7.86
C CYS A 123 1.64 -15.63 7.86
N ASP A 124 2.95 -15.83 7.73
CA ASP A 124 3.59 -17.16 7.64
C ASP A 124 3.27 -18.04 8.85
N THR A 125 2.58 -19.16 8.62
CA THR A 125 2.17 -20.09 9.67
C THR A 125 3.29 -21.01 10.15
N ASN A 126 4.49 -20.93 9.57
CA ASN A 126 5.66 -21.66 10.06
C ASN A 126 6.00 -21.22 11.49
N PRO A 127 6.04 -22.13 12.48
CA PRO A 127 6.42 -21.82 13.86
C PRO A 127 7.85 -21.28 14.01
N HIS A 128 8.71 -21.48 13.02
CA HIS A 128 10.09 -20.99 12.98
C HIS A 128 10.25 -19.65 12.24
N ALA A 129 9.18 -19.08 11.66
CA ALA A 129 9.25 -17.74 11.09
C ALA A 129 9.60 -16.71 12.18
N ARG A 130 10.63 -15.89 11.94
CA ARG A 130 11.12 -14.86 12.87
C ARG A 130 11.23 -13.46 12.26
N ARG A 131 11.09 -13.37 10.93
CA ARG A 131 11.20 -12.12 10.18
C ARG A 131 9.83 -11.74 9.63
N SER A 132 9.56 -10.45 9.62
CA SER A 132 8.37 -9.90 8.98
C SER A 132 8.48 -9.94 7.46
N SER A 133 7.32 -9.99 6.81
CA SER A 133 7.18 -9.97 5.36
C SER A 133 7.14 -8.53 4.86
N PHE A 134 7.93 -8.21 3.84
CA PHE A 134 7.88 -6.91 3.16
C PHE A 134 6.49 -6.63 2.57
N HIS A 135 5.87 -7.65 1.97
CA HIS A 135 4.54 -7.56 1.39
C HIS A 135 3.47 -7.21 2.43
N GLU A 136 3.58 -7.80 3.63
CA GLU A 136 2.63 -7.55 4.71
C GLU A 136 2.97 -6.29 5.51
N THR A 137 4.16 -5.72 5.36
CA THR A 137 4.63 -4.56 6.16
C THR A 137 4.37 -3.22 5.47
N LEU A 138 4.39 -3.19 4.14
CA LEU A 138 4.33 -1.94 3.38
C LEU A 138 2.99 -1.19 3.49
N ALA A 139 1.88 -1.90 3.31
CA ALA A 139 0.55 -1.30 3.40
C ALA A 139 0.19 -0.83 4.83
N PRO A 140 0.59 -1.52 5.92
CA PRO A 140 0.52 -0.97 7.27
C PRO A 140 1.24 0.36 7.47
N ILE A 141 2.41 0.58 6.86
CA ILE A 141 3.07 1.91 6.92
C ILE A 141 2.14 2.99 6.39
N TRP A 142 1.56 2.77 5.20
CA TRP A 142 0.62 3.72 4.60
C TRP A 142 -0.61 3.94 5.48
N GLY A 143 -1.25 2.86 5.93
CA GLY A 143 -2.43 2.92 6.79
C GLY A 143 -2.19 3.68 8.09
N LEU A 144 -1.12 3.35 8.81
CA LEU A 144 -0.82 3.95 10.10
C LEU A 144 -0.39 5.42 9.97
N VAL A 145 0.31 5.81 8.89
CA VAL A 145 0.62 7.22 8.61
C VAL A 145 -0.66 8.01 8.33
N GLU A 146 -1.56 7.52 7.48
CA GLU A 146 -2.83 8.19 7.19
C GLU A 146 -3.74 8.25 8.43
N TYR A 147 -3.73 7.21 9.27
CA TYR A 147 -4.45 7.20 10.55
C TYR A 147 -3.90 8.22 11.53
N HIS A 148 -2.59 8.31 11.68
CA HIS A 148 -1.94 9.34 12.48
C HIS A 148 -2.31 10.75 11.98
N ARG A 149 -2.19 11.00 10.67
CA ARG A 149 -2.57 12.30 10.07
C ARG A 149 -4.01 12.69 10.35
N SER A 150 -4.90 11.69 10.38
CA SER A 150 -6.35 11.91 10.55
C SER A 150 -6.81 12.01 11.99
N THR A 151 -6.02 11.53 12.96
CA THR A 151 -6.46 11.38 14.37
C THR A 151 -5.49 11.96 15.40
N GLY A 152 -4.23 12.18 15.04
CA GLY A 152 -3.16 12.54 15.95
C GLY A 152 -2.57 11.38 16.75
N ASP A 153 -2.99 10.12 16.51
CA ASP A 153 -2.49 8.98 17.30
C ASP A 153 -0.98 8.76 17.10
N GLY A 154 -0.20 9.04 18.15
CA GLY A 154 1.25 8.91 18.14
C GLY A 154 1.74 7.46 18.07
N ARG A 155 0.96 6.49 18.57
CA ARG A 155 1.32 5.06 18.51
C ARG A 155 1.36 4.58 17.07
N ALA A 156 0.40 5.02 16.25
CA ALA A 156 0.35 4.71 14.83
C ALA A 156 1.59 5.24 14.10
N ARG A 157 1.99 6.49 14.37
CA ARG A 157 3.24 7.06 13.82
C ARG A 157 4.47 6.25 14.25
N LEU A 158 4.57 5.88 15.53
CA LEU A 158 5.70 5.10 16.04
C LEU A 158 5.78 3.71 15.38
N ALA A 159 4.66 3.00 15.29
CA ALA A 159 4.58 1.71 14.63
C ALA A 159 4.95 1.81 13.14
N ALA A 160 4.45 2.82 12.42
CA ALA A 160 4.82 3.04 11.03
C ALA A 160 6.34 3.32 10.87
N ARG A 161 6.96 4.07 11.80
CA ARG A 161 8.41 4.30 11.79
C ARG A 161 9.21 3.02 12.05
N ARG A 162 8.80 2.17 13.00
CA ARG A 162 9.45 0.87 13.23
C ARG A 162 9.43 -0.02 11.99
N ALA A 163 8.30 -0.03 11.27
CA ALA A 163 8.18 -0.72 10.00
C ALA A 163 9.08 -0.13 8.91
N GLY A 164 9.27 1.19 8.91
CA GLY A 164 10.26 1.87 8.04
C GLY A 164 11.70 1.45 8.34
N GLU A 165 12.07 1.25 9.60
CA GLU A 165 13.41 0.74 9.96
C GLU A 165 13.68 -0.65 9.38
N LEU A 166 12.68 -1.55 9.35
CA LEU A 166 12.82 -2.84 8.68
C LEU A 166 13.16 -2.68 7.19
N LEU A 167 12.52 -1.75 6.49
CA LEU A 167 12.86 -1.49 5.08
C LEU A 167 14.28 -0.94 4.95
N LEU A 168 14.70 -0.05 5.85
CA LEU A 168 16.02 0.58 5.85
C LEU A 168 17.14 -0.40 6.19
N GLU A 169 16.95 -1.32 7.15
CA GLU A 169 17.90 -2.40 7.45
C GLU A 169 18.31 -3.09 6.16
N HIS A 170 17.33 -3.46 5.34
CA HIS A 170 17.52 -4.13 4.07
C HIS A 170 17.88 -3.21 2.89
N ARG A 171 18.22 -1.94 3.11
CA ARG A 171 18.44 -0.94 2.04
C ARG A 171 17.33 -1.03 0.97
N LEU A 172 16.09 -1.20 1.43
CA LEU A 172 14.84 -1.44 0.71
C LEU A 172 14.73 -2.73 -0.10
N PHE A 173 15.80 -3.33 -0.61
CA PHE A 173 15.69 -4.52 -1.48
C PHE A 173 16.87 -5.50 -1.40
N ARG A 174 17.78 -5.30 -0.45
CA ARG A 174 19.00 -6.08 -0.29
C ARG A 174 18.92 -7.09 0.84
N SER A 175 19.52 -8.25 0.59
CA SER A 175 19.76 -9.25 1.62
C SER A 175 20.78 -8.74 2.63
N MET A 176 20.47 -8.92 3.92
CA MET A 176 21.42 -8.61 5.00
C MET A 176 22.62 -9.55 5.01
N GLU A 177 22.45 -10.77 4.49
CA GLU A 177 23.47 -11.80 4.48
C GLU A 177 24.43 -11.64 3.31
N THR A 178 23.88 -11.39 2.10
CA THR A 178 24.69 -11.40 0.87
C THR A 178 24.93 -10.00 0.28
N GLY A 179 24.19 -8.98 0.71
CA GLY A 179 24.19 -7.65 0.08
C GLY A 179 23.56 -7.60 -1.33
N GLY A 180 23.21 -8.76 -1.90
CA GLY A 180 22.56 -8.89 -3.19
C GLY A 180 21.08 -8.52 -3.15
N VAL A 181 20.45 -8.44 -4.33
CA VAL A 181 19.00 -8.22 -4.46
C VAL A 181 18.25 -9.41 -3.89
N ILE A 182 17.25 -9.18 -3.02
CA ILE A 182 16.43 -10.24 -2.40
C ILE A 182 15.60 -10.97 -3.46
N HIS A 183 15.01 -10.22 -4.39
CA HIS A 183 14.15 -10.74 -5.44
C HIS A 183 14.21 -9.83 -6.67
N ASP A 184 14.40 -10.41 -7.86
CA ASP A 184 14.65 -9.64 -9.09
C ASP A 184 13.53 -8.64 -9.41
N GLU A 185 12.27 -9.01 -9.20
CA GLU A 185 11.15 -8.08 -9.41
C GLU A 185 11.24 -6.83 -8.50
N TRP A 186 11.90 -6.87 -7.34
CA TRP A 186 11.93 -5.74 -6.41
C TRP A 186 12.76 -4.56 -6.89
N VAL A 187 13.59 -4.74 -7.92
CA VAL A 187 14.30 -3.65 -8.59
C VAL A 187 13.54 -3.09 -9.79
N HIS A 188 12.28 -3.46 -9.99
CA HIS A 188 11.39 -2.88 -11.01
C HIS A 188 10.36 -1.95 -10.37
N ILE A 189 9.81 -1.03 -11.18
CA ILE A 189 8.70 -0.19 -10.75
C ILE A 189 7.41 -0.88 -11.20
N HIS A 190 6.54 -1.26 -10.28
CA HIS A 190 5.23 -1.82 -10.64
C HIS A 190 4.11 -0.80 -10.43
N TRP A 191 3.03 -0.98 -11.20
CA TRP A 191 1.78 -0.27 -10.95
C TRP A 191 0.57 -1.02 -11.55
N PRO A 192 -0.58 -1.05 -10.85
CA PRO A 192 -0.71 -0.76 -9.41
C PRO A 192 0.10 -1.75 -8.59
N HIS A 193 0.49 -1.35 -7.38
CA HIS A 193 1.32 -2.22 -6.54
C HIS A 193 0.53 -3.41 -5.98
N TYR A 194 -0.76 -3.23 -5.70
CA TYR A 194 -1.59 -4.21 -5.00
C TYR A 194 -0.89 -4.77 -3.74
N TRP A 195 -0.58 -6.07 -3.69
CA TRP A 195 0.17 -6.71 -2.60
C TRP A 195 1.69 -6.74 -2.83
N HIS A 196 2.15 -6.40 -4.03
CA HIS A 196 3.55 -6.54 -4.40
C HIS A 196 4.40 -5.44 -3.77
N TYR A 197 5.52 -5.88 -3.21
CA TYR A 197 6.59 -5.01 -2.77
C TYR A 197 7.56 -4.78 -3.94
N ASP A 198 8.07 -3.55 -4.03
CA ASP A 198 9.22 -3.17 -4.83
C ASP A 198 9.93 -1.96 -4.19
N PHE A 199 11.15 -1.68 -4.65
CA PHE A 199 11.96 -0.57 -4.13
C PHE A 199 11.24 0.79 -4.25
N PHE A 200 10.42 0.97 -5.29
CA PHE A 200 9.74 2.23 -5.57
C PHE A 200 8.65 2.50 -4.54
N HIS A 201 7.85 1.50 -4.22
CA HIS A 201 6.86 1.59 -3.15
C HIS A 201 7.55 1.71 -1.79
N GLY A 202 8.66 1.00 -1.57
CA GLY A 202 9.52 1.21 -0.39
C GLY A 202 9.94 2.67 -0.21
N LEU A 203 10.43 3.32 -1.28
CA LEU A 203 10.77 4.75 -1.27
C LEU A 203 9.55 5.63 -0.97
N ARG A 204 8.39 5.33 -1.56
CA ARG A 204 7.14 6.06 -1.26
C ARG A 204 6.77 5.95 0.23
N ALA A 205 6.95 4.78 0.83
CA ALA A 205 6.74 4.57 2.26
C ALA A 205 7.71 5.41 3.11
N LEU A 206 9.00 5.42 2.77
CA LEU A 206 9.99 6.26 3.45
C LEU A 206 9.71 7.76 3.27
N ALA A 207 9.24 8.18 2.10
CA ALA A 207 8.83 9.56 1.83
C ALA A 207 7.72 10.00 2.79
N MET A 208 6.70 9.15 2.97
CA MET A 208 5.62 9.41 3.92
C MET A 208 6.09 9.52 5.38
N LEU A 209 7.16 8.80 5.73
CA LEU A 209 7.77 8.81 7.06
C LEU A 209 8.80 9.93 7.27
N GLY A 210 9.17 10.66 6.21
CA GLY A 210 10.24 11.66 6.23
C GLY A 210 11.64 11.04 6.35
N LEU A 211 11.84 9.83 5.81
CA LEU A 211 13.06 9.03 5.93
C LEU A 211 13.81 8.85 4.60
N LEU A 212 13.44 9.58 3.53
CA LEU A 212 14.12 9.48 2.23
C LEU A 212 15.60 9.89 2.25
N ARG A 213 16.00 10.72 3.22
CA ARG A 213 17.39 11.20 3.37
C ARG A 213 18.26 10.28 4.24
N ASP A 214 17.73 9.15 4.70
CA ASP A 214 18.53 8.16 5.41
C ASP A 214 19.52 7.52 4.41
N PRO A 215 20.83 7.47 4.71
CA PRO A 215 21.84 6.91 3.79
C PRO A 215 21.59 5.44 3.39
N ARG A 216 20.78 4.70 4.15
CA ARG A 216 20.38 3.34 3.79
C ARG A 216 19.38 3.30 2.63
N ALA A 217 18.75 4.43 2.29
CA ALA A 217 17.86 4.56 1.12
C ALA A 217 18.61 4.88 -0.18
N ASP A 218 19.89 5.26 -0.12
CA ASP A 218 20.66 5.77 -1.27
C ASP A 218 20.63 4.83 -2.47
N ASP A 219 20.82 3.53 -2.26
CA ASP A 219 20.81 2.55 -3.36
C ASP A 219 19.50 2.54 -4.14
N ALA A 220 18.37 2.69 -3.42
CA ALA A 220 17.05 2.74 -4.01
C ALA A 220 16.81 4.09 -4.72
N VAL A 221 17.27 5.20 -4.13
CA VAL A 221 17.20 6.54 -4.75
C VAL A 221 18.03 6.58 -6.03
N GLU A 222 19.26 6.06 -6.02
CA GLU A 222 20.11 5.94 -7.20
C GLU A 222 19.47 5.06 -8.27
N LEU A 223 18.88 3.93 -7.88
CA LEU A 223 18.15 3.07 -8.80
C LEU A 223 16.96 3.81 -9.42
N LEU A 224 16.24 4.62 -8.64
CA LEU A 224 15.17 5.47 -9.16
C LEU A 224 15.72 6.46 -10.19
N ILE A 225 16.81 7.16 -9.89
CA ILE A 225 17.45 8.12 -10.82
C ILE A 225 17.87 7.41 -12.12
N LYS A 226 18.51 6.25 -12.02
CA LYS A 226 18.94 5.44 -13.19
C LYS A 226 17.77 4.96 -14.06
N LYS A 227 16.58 4.78 -13.49
CA LYS A 227 15.37 4.41 -14.23
C LYS A 227 14.68 5.58 -14.93
N ARG A 228 15.13 6.81 -14.73
CA ARG A 228 14.61 7.96 -15.47
C ARG A 228 14.94 7.79 -16.96
N ARG A 229 13.92 7.83 -17.81
CA ARG A 229 14.08 7.74 -19.26
C ARG A 229 14.62 9.04 -19.85
N PRO A 230 15.14 9.04 -21.09
CA PRO A 230 15.61 10.26 -21.77
C PRO A 230 14.54 11.36 -21.90
N ASP A 231 13.26 10.97 -21.98
CA ASP A 231 12.11 11.90 -21.98
C ASP A 231 11.82 12.51 -20.59
N GLY A 232 12.64 12.19 -19.58
CA GLY A 232 12.51 12.67 -18.22
C GLY A 232 11.44 11.97 -17.39
N THR A 233 10.81 10.91 -17.91
CA THR A 233 9.71 10.17 -17.27
C THR A 233 10.15 8.84 -16.66
N TRP A 234 9.27 8.26 -15.84
CA TRP A 234 9.39 6.91 -15.31
C TRP A 234 8.17 6.09 -15.72
N ARG A 235 8.37 4.80 -15.95
CA ARG A 235 7.35 3.86 -16.43
C ARG A 235 7.45 2.56 -15.67
N THR A 236 6.35 1.81 -15.62
CA THR A 236 6.38 0.47 -15.05
C THR A 236 7.30 -0.45 -15.86
N GLY A 237 7.96 -1.37 -15.17
CA GLY A 237 8.74 -2.44 -15.78
C GLY A 237 8.55 -3.75 -15.02
N GLY A 238 9.28 -4.79 -15.41
CA GLY A 238 9.18 -6.11 -14.77
C GLY A 238 7.87 -6.81 -15.12
N ARG A 239 7.41 -7.69 -14.23
CA ARG A 239 6.19 -8.47 -14.43
C ARG A 239 4.94 -7.61 -14.25
N ARG A 240 3.99 -7.75 -15.19
CA ARG A 240 2.65 -7.18 -15.03
C ARG A 240 1.74 -8.15 -14.26
N TYR A 241 1.24 -7.71 -13.10
CA TYR A 241 0.39 -8.54 -12.22
C TYR A 241 -1.11 -8.45 -12.53
N TRP A 242 -1.50 -7.66 -13.53
CA TRP A 242 -2.87 -7.47 -13.97
C TRP A 242 -3.00 -7.65 -15.48
N SER A 243 -4.22 -7.89 -15.95
CA SER A 243 -4.55 -7.97 -17.37
C SER A 243 -5.94 -7.41 -17.59
N ARG A 244 -6.31 -7.14 -18.84
CA ARG A 244 -7.69 -6.73 -19.20
C ARG A 244 -8.76 -7.78 -18.83
N ARG A 245 -8.37 -9.02 -18.51
CA ARG A 245 -9.28 -10.09 -18.05
C ARG A 245 -9.46 -10.10 -16.54
N THR A 246 -8.53 -9.51 -15.78
CA THR A 246 -8.47 -9.62 -14.32
C THR A 246 -8.60 -8.27 -13.61
N GLU A 247 -8.62 -7.17 -14.35
CA GLU A 247 -8.69 -5.79 -13.87
C GLU A 247 -9.68 -4.98 -14.71
N VAL A 248 -10.35 -4.02 -14.07
CA VAL A 248 -11.37 -3.13 -14.66
C VAL A 248 -10.76 -1.91 -15.37
N VAL A 249 -9.47 -1.67 -15.17
CA VAL A 249 -8.69 -0.59 -15.76
C VAL A 249 -7.51 -1.13 -16.56
N ASP A 250 -7.26 -0.53 -17.72
CA ASP A 250 -5.97 -0.67 -18.40
C ASP A 250 -5.02 0.43 -17.90
N TRP A 251 -4.04 0.05 -17.07
CA TRP A 251 -3.07 0.99 -16.51
C TRP A 251 -1.96 1.36 -17.49
N GLY A 252 -1.90 0.75 -18.68
CA GLY A 252 -0.84 0.99 -19.65
C GLY A 252 0.56 0.76 -19.07
N ASP A 253 1.40 1.79 -19.13
CA ASP A 253 2.73 1.84 -18.51
C ASP A 253 2.76 2.71 -17.22
N ALA A 254 1.58 3.15 -16.78
CA ALA A 254 1.32 4.03 -15.64
C ALA A 254 2.23 5.27 -15.53
N HIS A 255 2.81 5.75 -16.64
CA HIS A 255 3.81 6.82 -16.60
C HIS A 255 3.30 8.08 -15.91
N GLN A 256 2.00 8.40 -16.02
CA GLN A 256 1.42 9.59 -15.39
C GLN A 256 1.53 9.56 -13.86
N LEU A 257 1.28 8.40 -13.24
CA LEU A 257 1.31 8.23 -11.78
C LEU A 257 2.74 8.02 -11.29
N VAL A 258 3.46 7.14 -11.97
CA VAL A 258 4.83 6.80 -11.61
C VAL A 258 5.74 8.02 -11.73
N THR A 259 5.64 8.79 -12.82
CA THR A 259 6.49 9.99 -13.00
C THR A 259 6.19 11.06 -11.96
N ALA A 260 4.91 11.29 -11.65
CA ALA A 260 4.53 12.27 -10.63
C ALA A 260 5.08 11.88 -9.25
N ALA A 261 4.95 10.61 -8.86
CA ALA A 261 5.47 10.10 -7.59
C ALA A 261 7.00 10.09 -7.55
N ALA A 262 7.67 9.65 -8.62
CA ALA A 262 9.12 9.66 -8.73
C ALA A 262 9.69 11.07 -8.61
N ALA A 263 9.13 12.02 -9.34
CA ALA A 263 9.55 13.42 -9.28
C ALA A 263 9.36 14.03 -7.88
N ALA A 264 8.27 13.69 -7.18
CA ALA A 264 8.03 14.17 -5.82
C ALA A 264 9.03 13.60 -4.79
N MET A 265 9.54 12.39 -5.00
CA MET A 265 10.55 11.79 -4.12
C MET A 265 11.98 12.32 -4.35
N LEU A 266 12.24 12.90 -5.52
CA LEU A 266 13.56 13.44 -5.90
C LEU A 266 13.69 14.97 -5.70
N GLN A 267 12.68 15.60 -5.11
CA GLN A 267 12.69 17.02 -4.70
C GLN A 267 13.22 17.17 -3.28
#